data_AF-A0A353T449-F1
#
_entry.id   AF-A0A353T449-F1
#
_cell.length_a   1.000
_cell.length_b   1.000
_cell.length_c   1.000
_cell.angle_alpha   90.00
_cell.angle_beta   90.00
_cell.angle_gamma   90.00
#
_symmetry.space_group_name_H-M   'P 1'
#
loop_
_entity.id
_entity.type
_entity.pdbx_description
1 polymer ?
#
loop_
_entity_poly.entity_id
_entity_poly.type
_entity_poly.pdbx_seq_one_letter_code
_entity_poly.pdbx_strand_id
1 'polypeptide(L)'
;MGYEPIAREEFQAEYGIDPLDIKMGSEHWEEWRQFRENLVNSMVQELTGMLHGINPDAIISTSVAPDFPNTPQTHMQNPKNWVQNGYIDLLLPMAYVENPGAIKTICDNSAGLAGEQSFRATGLGEFMKIRDRDLVEQAFVSSQSGAEGTAHFEFEALSLGYGDKLAQGIYRKGAVSPVEHPKESVRVSIADLERKIDTIYVPEKGMQKGQAQKIKAALNQIVKKLNDRPEKIMDKTDKTLNKIKTIKHTDPMVRDHLLDDVTYIRNILVHSNNTGLWK
;
A
#
# COMPACT_ATOMS: atom_id res chain seq x y z
N MET A 1 -4.12 -17.58 -20.55
CA MET A 1 -5.08 -16.52 -20.88
C MET A 1 -4.73 -15.96 -22.24
N GLY A 2 -5.71 -15.83 -23.13
CA GLY A 2 -5.58 -15.31 -24.49
C GLY A 2 -5.62 -16.38 -25.59
N TYR A 3 -5.51 -17.67 -25.29
CA TYR A 3 -5.53 -18.71 -26.35
C TYR A 3 -6.92 -19.33 -26.58
N GLU A 4 -7.94 -18.77 -25.93
CA GLU A 4 -9.33 -19.10 -26.17
C GLU A 4 -9.71 -18.72 -27.62
N PRO A 5 -10.66 -19.42 -28.28
CA PRO A 5 -10.97 -19.22 -29.69
C PRO A 5 -11.22 -17.75 -30.08
N ILE A 6 -12.00 -17.02 -29.28
CA ILE A 6 -12.37 -15.63 -29.54
C ILE A 6 -11.12 -14.72 -29.60
N ALA A 7 -10.22 -14.82 -28.62
CA ALA A 7 -9.02 -13.99 -28.57
C ALA A 7 -8.05 -14.28 -29.72
N ARG A 8 -8.00 -15.54 -30.19
CA ARG A 8 -7.20 -15.92 -31.36
C ARG A 8 -7.79 -15.37 -32.65
N GLU A 9 -9.10 -15.47 -32.83
CA GLU A 9 -9.80 -14.95 -34.00
C GLU A 9 -9.66 -13.42 -34.09
N GLU A 10 -9.80 -12.71 -32.97
CA GLU A 10 -9.59 -11.25 -32.90
C GLU A 10 -8.15 -10.86 -33.28
N PHE A 11 -7.14 -11.51 -32.70
CA PHE A 11 -5.75 -11.23 -33.03
C PHE A 11 -5.43 -11.55 -34.49
N GLN A 12 -5.89 -12.69 -35.00
CA GLN A 12 -5.66 -13.07 -36.39
C GLN A 12 -6.34 -12.10 -37.37
N ALA A 13 -7.52 -11.58 -37.02
CA ALA A 13 -8.20 -10.57 -37.83
C ALA A 13 -7.41 -9.24 -37.87
N GLU A 14 -6.76 -8.85 -36.77
CA GLU A 14 -5.99 -7.62 -36.68
C GLU A 14 -4.58 -7.73 -37.31
N TYR A 15 -3.87 -8.83 -37.04
CA TYR A 15 -2.45 -8.99 -37.40
C TYR A 15 -2.19 -9.99 -38.52
N GLY A 16 -3.22 -10.71 -39.00
CA GLY A 16 -3.12 -11.63 -40.14
C GLY A 16 -2.43 -12.98 -39.86
N ILE A 17 -2.11 -13.28 -38.60
CA ILE A 17 -1.44 -14.51 -38.18
C ILE A 17 -2.13 -15.12 -36.96
N ASP A 18 -2.27 -16.44 -36.92
CA ASP A 18 -2.78 -17.13 -35.75
C ASP A 18 -1.75 -17.08 -34.61
N PRO A 19 -2.12 -16.69 -33.39
CA PRO A 19 -1.20 -16.67 -32.25
C PRO A 19 -0.48 -18.00 -31.97
N LEU A 20 -1.04 -19.14 -32.39
CA LEU A 20 -0.38 -20.44 -32.24
C LEU A 20 0.85 -20.60 -33.14
N ASP A 21 0.93 -19.83 -34.23
CA ASP A 21 2.07 -19.85 -35.16
C ASP A 21 3.19 -18.89 -34.74
N ILE A 22 2.96 -18.06 -33.72
CA ILE A 22 3.92 -17.10 -33.20
C ILE A 22 4.89 -17.79 -32.24
N LYS A 23 6.19 -17.65 -32.53
CA LYS A 23 7.27 -18.14 -31.65
C LYS A 23 7.76 -17.03 -30.74
N MET A 24 8.18 -17.39 -29.53
CA MET A 24 8.82 -16.44 -28.62
C MET A 24 10.04 -15.79 -29.30
N GLY A 25 10.10 -14.45 -29.28
CA GLY A 25 11.17 -13.67 -29.91
C GLY A 25 11.02 -13.46 -31.43
N SER A 26 9.94 -13.95 -32.04
CA SER A 26 9.60 -13.60 -33.43
C SER A 26 9.00 -12.18 -33.53
N GLU A 27 8.88 -11.67 -34.75
CA GLU A 27 8.37 -10.32 -35.05
C GLU A 27 7.01 -10.02 -34.37
N HIS A 28 6.05 -10.96 -34.47
CA HIS A 28 4.71 -10.81 -33.89
C HIS A 28 4.62 -11.15 -32.40
N TRP A 29 5.72 -11.56 -31.74
CA TRP A 29 5.68 -11.95 -30.33
C TRP A 29 5.27 -10.79 -29.41
N GLU A 30 5.81 -9.60 -29.69
CA GLU A 30 5.53 -8.42 -28.87
C GLU A 30 4.10 -7.91 -29.07
N GLU A 31 3.59 -7.97 -30.30
CA GLU A 31 2.19 -7.67 -30.63
C GLU A 31 1.25 -8.63 -29.90
N TRP A 32 1.55 -9.93 -29.93
CA TRP A 32 0.74 -10.92 -29.22
C TRP A 32 0.77 -10.75 -27.70
N ARG A 33 1.93 -10.42 -27.15
CA ARG A 33 2.08 -10.08 -25.74
C ARG A 33 1.24 -8.85 -25.39
N GLN A 34 1.39 -7.75 -26.14
CA GLN A 34 0.66 -6.51 -25.88
C GLN A 34 -0.85 -6.68 -26.04
N PHE A 35 -1.30 -7.47 -27.02
CA PHE A 35 -2.72 -7.80 -27.20
C PHE A 35 -3.28 -8.45 -25.93
N ARG A 36 -2.61 -9.49 -25.40
CA ARG A 36 -3.04 -10.15 -24.16
C ARG A 36 -2.99 -9.24 -22.94
N GLU A 37 -1.97 -8.39 -22.83
CA GLU A 37 -1.93 -7.34 -21.80
C GLU A 37 -3.13 -6.39 -21.90
N ASN A 38 -3.49 -5.97 -23.12
CA ASN A 38 -4.61 -5.08 -23.37
C ASN A 38 -5.96 -5.72 -23.03
N LEU A 39 -6.14 -7.03 -23.25
CA LEU A 39 -7.33 -7.76 -22.79
C LEU A 39 -7.48 -7.66 -21.27
N VAL A 40 -6.41 -7.87 -20.52
CA VAL A 40 -6.43 -7.76 -19.05
C VAL A 40 -6.69 -6.31 -18.62
N ASN A 41 -6.01 -5.33 -19.24
CA ASN A 41 -6.20 -3.91 -18.92
C ASN A 41 -7.64 -3.45 -19.17
N SER A 42 -8.24 -3.86 -20.30
CA SER A 42 -9.62 -3.53 -20.65
C SER A 42 -10.60 -4.17 -19.67
N MET A 43 -10.39 -5.44 -19.31
CA MET A 43 -11.20 -6.12 -18.29
C MET A 43 -11.14 -5.39 -16.95
N VAL A 44 -9.96 -4.97 -16.47
CA VAL A 44 -9.81 -4.20 -15.22
C VAL A 44 -10.58 -2.88 -15.31
N GLN A 45 -10.41 -2.13 -16.38
CA GLN A 45 -11.10 -0.86 -16.58
C GLN A 45 -12.63 -1.03 -16.60
N GLU A 46 -13.14 -1.98 -17.38
CA GLU A 46 -14.57 -2.24 -17.53
C GLU A 46 -15.20 -2.72 -16.21
N LEU A 47 -14.57 -3.68 -15.54
CA LEU A 47 -15.08 -4.21 -14.28
C LEU A 47 -15.07 -3.14 -13.19
N THR A 48 -14.00 -2.34 -13.07
CA THR A 48 -13.98 -1.23 -12.12
C THR A 48 -15.09 -0.22 -12.41
N GLY A 49 -15.26 0.17 -13.68
CA GLY A 49 -16.33 1.10 -14.08
C GLY A 49 -17.74 0.56 -13.78
N MET A 50 -17.98 -0.72 -14.05
CA MET A 50 -19.24 -1.40 -13.71
C MET A 50 -19.49 -1.44 -12.20
N LEU A 51 -18.48 -1.83 -11.42
CA LEU A 51 -18.57 -1.93 -9.96
C LEU A 51 -18.86 -0.58 -9.33
N HIS A 52 -18.17 0.48 -9.75
CA HIS A 52 -18.43 1.84 -9.27
C HIS A 52 -19.78 2.40 -9.75
N GLY A 53 -20.28 1.94 -10.91
CA GLY A 53 -21.65 2.23 -11.34
C GLY A 53 -22.73 1.61 -10.42
N ILE A 54 -22.44 0.47 -9.79
CA ILE A 54 -23.34 -0.20 -8.83
C ILE A 54 -23.15 0.35 -7.42
N ASN A 55 -21.90 0.47 -6.98
CA ASN A 55 -21.50 0.98 -5.68
C ASN A 55 -20.30 1.92 -5.83
N PRO A 56 -20.53 3.25 -5.85
CA PRO A 56 -19.46 4.25 -5.92
C PRO A 56 -18.48 4.23 -4.74
N ASP A 57 -18.80 3.50 -3.67
CA ASP A 57 -17.99 3.36 -2.47
C ASP A 57 -17.24 2.01 -2.43
N ALA A 58 -17.35 1.16 -3.47
CA ALA A 58 -16.65 -0.12 -3.50
C ALA A 58 -15.13 0.09 -3.60
N ILE A 59 -14.41 -0.49 -2.66
CA ILE A 59 -12.94 -0.53 -2.67
C ILE A 59 -12.49 -1.61 -3.64
N ILE A 60 -11.67 -1.23 -4.62
CA ILE A 60 -11.09 -2.15 -5.59
C ILE A 60 -9.64 -2.45 -5.21
N SER A 61 -9.35 -3.72 -4.93
CA SER A 61 -8.00 -4.19 -4.68
C SER A 61 -7.55 -5.18 -5.75
N THR A 62 -6.24 -5.30 -5.96
CA THR A 62 -5.69 -6.31 -6.87
C THR A 62 -4.37 -6.85 -6.36
N SER A 63 -4.23 -8.18 -6.44
CA SER A 63 -2.96 -8.87 -6.24
C SER A 63 -2.14 -8.89 -7.51
N VAL A 64 -0.86 -8.53 -7.42
CA VAL A 64 0.03 -8.44 -8.58
C VAL A 64 1.40 -9.01 -8.30
N ALA A 65 2.07 -9.49 -9.34
CA ALA A 65 3.44 -9.96 -9.22
C ALA A 65 4.35 -8.81 -8.72
N PRO A 66 5.32 -9.09 -7.82
CA PRO A 66 6.10 -8.05 -7.15
C PRO A 66 7.25 -7.49 -8.02
N ASP A 67 7.52 -8.08 -9.19
CA ASP A 67 8.53 -7.62 -10.15
C ASP A 67 7.90 -6.69 -11.19
N PHE A 68 7.49 -5.49 -10.76
CA PHE A 68 6.67 -4.59 -11.56
C PHE A 68 7.21 -4.26 -12.96
N PRO A 69 8.52 -4.06 -13.19
CA PRO A 69 9.05 -3.79 -14.53
C PRO A 69 8.83 -4.96 -15.51
N ASN A 70 8.92 -6.21 -15.04
CA ASN A 70 8.79 -7.40 -15.89
C ASN A 70 7.38 -7.99 -15.88
N THR A 71 6.53 -7.57 -14.95
CA THR A 71 5.17 -8.09 -14.75
C THR A 71 4.26 -7.96 -15.98
N PRO A 72 4.29 -6.85 -16.76
CA PRO A 72 3.58 -6.77 -18.04
C PRO A 72 4.02 -7.84 -19.05
N GLN A 73 5.31 -8.17 -19.06
CA GLN A 73 5.87 -9.15 -20.00
C GLN A 73 5.65 -10.60 -19.59
N THR A 74 5.60 -10.87 -18.29
CA THR A 74 5.57 -12.23 -17.75
C THR A 74 4.16 -12.67 -17.35
N HIS A 75 3.34 -11.73 -16.87
CA HIS A 75 2.01 -12.01 -16.32
C HIS A 75 0.88 -11.30 -17.05
N MET A 76 1.19 -10.45 -18.04
CA MET A 76 0.20 -9.58 -18.72
C MET A 76 -0.55 -8.67 -17.74
N GLN A 77 0.06 -8.34 -16.60
CA GLN A 77 -0.48 -7.42 -15.61
C GLN A 77 0.25 -6.08 -15.75
N ASN A 78 -0.49 -4.98 -15.85
CA ASN A 78 0.11 -3.64 -15.89
C ASN A 78 -0.39 -2.79 -14.71
N PRO A 79 0.06 -3.10 -13.47
CA PRO A 79 -0.39 -2.37 -12.28
C PRO A 79 -0.09 -0.88 -12.34
N LYS A 80 0.96 -0.48 -13.05
CA LYS A 80 1.27 0.94 -13.24
C LYS A 80 0.16 1.64 -14.03
N ASN A 81 -0.30 1.04 -15.13
CA ASN A 81 -1.43 1.56 -15.89
C ASN A 81 -2.69 1.65 -15.00
N TRP A 82 -2.99 0.60 -14.25
CA TRP A 82 -4.22 0.55 -13.45
C TRP A 82 -4.22 1.59 -12.32
N VAL A 83 -3.11 1.74 -11.62
CA VAL A 83 -2.99 2.74 -10.55
C VAL A 83 -3.00 4.17 -11.11
N GLN A 84 -2.29 4.44 -12.21
CA GLN A 84 -2.25 5.79 -12.79
C GLN A 84 -3.60 6.27 -13.33
N ASN A 85 -4.47 5.35 -13.76
CA ASN A 85 -5.82 5.67 -14.19
C ASN A 85 -6.86 5.61 -13.06
N GLY A 86 -6.45 5.35 -11.82
CA GLY A 86 -7.35 5.30 -10.66
C GLY A 86 -8.28 4.08 -10.65
N TYR A 87 -7.89 2.97 -11.27
CA TYR A 87 -8.72 1.77 -11.32
C TYR A 87 -8.60 0.89 -10.07
N ILE A 88 -7.57 1.11 -9.24
CA ILE A 88 -7.21 0.29 -8.08
C ILE A 88 -6.95 1.19 -6.86
N ASP A 89 -7.72 0.99 -5.81
CA ASP A 89 -7.59 1.70 -4.54
C ASP A 89 -6.52 1.08 -3.64
N LEU A 90 -6.35 -0.24 -3.69
CA LEU A 90 -5.42 -0.99 -2.85
C LEU A 90 -4.58 -2.00 -3.65
N LEU A 91 -3.29 -1.72 -3.78
CA LEU A 91 -2.30 -2.59 -4.40
C LEU A 91 -1.80 -3.66 -3.43
N LEU A 92 -1.88 -4.93 -3.84
CA LEU A 92 -1.45 -6.09 -3.04
C LEU A 92 -0.28 -6.82 -3.73
N PRO A 93 0.97 -6.34 -3.62
CA PRO A 93 2.12 -7.04 -4.21
C PRO A 93 2.28 -8.42 -3.56
N MET A 94 2.35 -9.47 -4.37
CA MET A 94 2.55 -10.85 -3.92
C MET A 94 4.02 -11.07 -3.52
N ALA A 95 4.43 -10.52 -2.37
CA ALA A 95 5.79 -10.59 -1.84
C ALA A 95 6.09 -11.97 -1.21
N TYR A 96 5.86 -13.04 -1.97
CA TYR A 96 6.08 -14.41 -1.55
C TYR A 96 7.56 -14.76 -1.65
N VAL A 97 8.30 -14.28 -0.66
CA VAL A 97 9.75 -14.48 -0.51
C VAL A 97 10.06 -15.01 0.88
N GLU A 98 11.15 -15.78 1.00
CA GLU A 98 11.59 -16.28 2.31
C GLU A 98 12.38 -15.21 3.10
N ASN A 99 13.21 -14.43 2.40
CA ASN A 99 14.14 -13.48 3.02
C ASN A 99 13.46 -12.13 3.35
N PRO A 100 13.43 -11.69 4.63
CA PRO A 100 12.90 -10.38 5.00
C PRO A 100 13.55 -9.19 4.30
N GLY A 101 14.84 -9.29 3.92
CA GLY A 101 15.53 -8.23 3.19
C GLY A 101 14.90 -7.92 1.82
N ALA A 102 14.29 -8.92 1.17
CA ALA A 102 13.60 -8.73 -0.11
C ALA A 102 12.25 -8.00 0.06
N ILE A 103 11.60 -8.11 1.22
CA ILE A 103 10.34 -7.40 1.52
C ILE A 103 10.55 -5.89 1.43
N LYS A 104 11.65 -5.36 1.99
CA LYS A 104 11.93 -3.92 1.91
C LYS A 104 11.97 -3.44 0.46
N THR A 105 12.71 -4.13 -0.41
CA THR A 105 12.82 -3.78 -1.83
C THR A 105 11.45 -3.83 -2.53
N ILE A 106 10.63 -4.83 -2.22
CA ILE A 106 9.28 -4.95 -2.79
C ILE A 106 8.39 -3.80 -2.30
N CYS A 107 8.43 -3.45 -1.01
CA CYS A 107 7.69 -2.31 -0.46
C CYS A 107 8.13 -0.99 -1.10
N ASP A 108 9.44 -0.75 -1.23
CA ASP A 108 9.98 0.46 -1.85
C ASP A 108 9.54 0.58 -3.33
N ASN A 109 9.61 -0.52 -4.08
CA ASN A 109 9.15 -0.56 -5.46
C ASN A 109 7.63 -0.36 -5.57
N SER A 110 6.87 -0.93 -4.63
CA SER A 110 5.41 -0.79 -4.57
C SER A 110 5.02 0.65 -4.25
N ALA A 111 5.76 1.31 -3.36
CA ALA A 111 5.58 2.72 -3.05
C ALA A 111 5.86 3.60 -4.28
N GLY A 112 6.93 3.30 -5.04
CA GLY A 112 7.24 3.99 -6.30
C GLY A 112 6.18 3.79 -7.39
N LEU A 113 5.62 2.58 -7.51
CA LEU A 113 4.57 2.29 -8.49
C LEU A 113 3.23 2.93 -8.11
N ALA A 114 2.82 2.78 -6.85
CA ALA A 114 1.54 3.26 -6.37
C ALA A 114 1.52 4.80 -6.25
N GLY A 115 2.66 5.38 -5.86
CA GLY A 115 2.79 6.80 -5.59
C GLY A 115 1.73 7.29 -4.60
N GLU A 116 1.01 8.31 -5.03
CA GLU A 116 -0.09 8.94 -4.29
C GLU A 116 -1.48 8.40 -4.68
N GLN A 117 -1.57 7.47 -5.63
CA GLN A 117 -2.84 7.08 -6.27
C GLN A 117 -3.48 5.82 -5.68
N SER A 118 -2.76 5.05 -4.87
CA SER A 118 -3.23 3.78 -4.35
C SER A 118 -2.59 3.46 -3.00
N PHE A 119 -3.36 2.87 -2.09
CA PHE A 119 -2.86 2.27 -0.87
C PHE A 119 -2.06 1.00 -1.17
N ARG A 120 -1.24 0.53 -0.23
CA ARG A 120 -0.48 -0.71 -0.39
C ARG A 120 -0.59 -1.61 0.83
N ALA A 121 -0.85 -2.89 0.59
CA ALA A 121 -0.69 -3.90 1.61
C ALA A 121 0.13 -5.08 1.09
N THR A 122 1.30 -5.29 1.71
CA THR A 122 2.27 -6.28 1.23
C THR A 122 1.78 -7.70 1.45
N GLY A 123 1.65 -8.49 0.38
CA GLY A 123 1.24 -9.89 0.45
C GLY A 123 2.36 -10.78 0.99
N LEU A 124 2.15 -11.41 2.14
CA LEU A 124 3.12 -12.29 2.79
C LEU A 124 2.82 -13.76 2.49
N GLY A 125 3.88 -14.56 2.39
CA GLY A 125 3.83 -15.92 1.86
C GLY A 125 3.87 -17.03 2.92
N GLU A 126 3.10 -16.90 4.01
CA GLU A 126 3.08 -17.92 5.07
C GLU A 126 2.73 -19.34 4.57
N PHE A 127 1.96 -19.48 3.49
CA PHE A 127 1.64 -20.76 2.84
C PHE A 127 2.88 -21.53 2.35
N MET A 128 4.00 -20.84 2.14
CA MET A 128 5.28 -21.45 1.76
C MET A 128 5.99 -22.14 2.93
N LYS A 129 5.38 -22.13 4.13
CA LYS A 129 5.92 -22.76 5.36
C LYS A 129 7.25 -22.13 5.81
N ILE A 130 7.37 -20.81 5.68
CA ILE A 130 8.52 -20.04 6.18
C ILE A 130 8.62 -20.10 7.71
N ARG A 131 9.76 -19.78 8.32
CA ARG A 131 9.83 -19.81 9.80
C ARG A 131 8.91 -18.73 10.39
N ASP A 132 8.22 -19.03 11.49
CA ASP A 132 7.38 -18.07 12.22
C ASP A 132 8.06 -16.73 12.47
N ARG A 133 9.34 -16.79 12.89
CA ARG A 133 10.16 -15.60 13.14
C ARG A 133 10.35 -14.74 11.90
N ASP A 134 10.46 -15.37 10.73
CA ASP A 134 10.67 -14.67 9.47
C ASP A 134 9.36 -13.99 9.07
N LEU A 135 8.21 -14.65 9.20
CA LEU A 135 6.91 -14.02 8.93
C LEU A 135 6.69 -12.77 9.81
N VAL A 136 6.97 -12.87 11.11
CA VAL A 136 6.85 -11.72 12.03
C VAL A 136 7.82 -10.60 11.65
N GLU A 137 9.04 -10.94 11.24
CA GLU A 137 10.03 -9.97 10.76
C GLU A 137 9.60 -9.33 9.42
N GLN A 138 9.04 -10.10 8.49
CA GLN A 138 8.52 -9.60 7.21
C GLN A 138 7.34 -8.63 7.42
N ALA A 139 6.43 -8.93 8.35
CA ALA A 139 5.34 -8.03 8.73
C ALA A 139 5.89 -6.73 9.34
N PHE A 140 6.87 -6.83 10.24
CA PHE A 140 7.54 -5.67 10.82
C PHE A 140 8.24 -4.81 9.75
N VAL A 141 9.03 -5.43 8.86
CA VAL A 141 9.71 -4.74 7.76
C VAL A 141 8.71 -4.06 6.83
N SER A 142 7.59 -4.71 6.51
CA SER A 142 6.51 -4.10 5.70
C SER A 142 6.00 -2.81 6.33
N SER A 143 5.73 -2.83 7.64
CA SER A 143 5.31 -1.64 8.39
C SER A 143 6.39 -0.56 8.42
N GLN A 144 7.67 -0.93 8.63
CA GLN A 144 8.80 0.03 8.63
C GLN A 144 9.05 0.65 7.25
N SER A 145 8.72 -0.06 6.17
CA SER A 145 8.79 0.46 4.81
C SER A 145 7.60 1.34 4.42
N GLY A 146 6.68 1.63 5.35
CA GLY A 146 5.55 2.53 5.13
C GLY A 146 4.40 1.90 4.34
N ALA A 147 4.33 0.57 4.24
CA ALA A 147 3.12 -0.09 3.74
C ALA A 147 1.95 0.16 4.70
N GLU A 148 0.76 0.39 4.16
CA GLU A 148 -0.45 0.68 4.93
C GLU A 148 -1.11 -0.59 5.53
N GLY A 149 -0.61 -1.77 5.15
CA GLY A 149 -0.96 -3.05 5.78
C GLY A 149 -0.14 -4.22 5.23
N THR A 150 -0.54 -5.44 5.60
CA THR A 150 -0.12 -6.67 4.92
C THR A 150 -1.35 -7.48 4.51
N ALA A 151 -1.21 -8.28 3.46
CA ALA A 151 -2.20 -9.25 3.04
C ALA A 151 -1.66 -10.66 3.29
N HIS A 152 -2.49 -11.53 3.85
CA HIS A 152 -2.15 -12.91 4.15
C HIS A 152 -2.97 -13.81 3.22
N PHE A 153 -2.29 -14.52 2.33
CA PHE A 153 -2.91 -15.22 1.20
C PHE A 153 -3.73 -16.44 1.64
N GLU A 154 -3.23 -17.18 2.64
CA GLU A 154 -3.82 -18.44 3.06
C GLU A 154 -4.29 -18.38 4.51
N PHE A 155 -5.61 -18.34 4.70
CA PHE A 155 -6.22 -18.34 6.04
C PHE A 155 -5.88 -19.60 6.87
N GLU A 156 -5.69 -20.75 6.21
CA GLU A 156 -5.32 -22.00 6.88
C GLU A 156 -3.96 -21.88 7.58
N ALA A 157 -2.96 -21.29 6.92
CA ALA A 157 -1.65 -21.04 7.53
C ALA A 157 -1.77 -20.21 8.82
N LEU A 158 -2.61 -19.17 8.84
CA LEU A 158 -2.85 -18.38 10.06
C LEU A 158 -3.39 -19.25 11.21
N SER A 159 -4.27 -20.20 10.89
CA SER A 159 -4.87 -21.14 11.85
C SER A 159 -3.88 -22.20 12.35
N LEU A 160 -2.80 -22.45 11.62
CA LEU A 160 -1.74 -23.41 11.98
C LEU A 160 -0.64 -22.82 12.88
N GLY A 161 -0.86 -21.64 13.45
CA GLY A 161 -0.02 -21.03 14.48
C GLY A 161 0.64 -19.72 14.06
N TYR A 162 0.72 -19.40 12.76
CA TYR A 162 1.26 -18.11 12.32
C TYR A 162 0.44 -16.92 12.85
N GLY A 163 -0.89 -17.06 12.95
CA GLY A 163 -1.77 -16.05 13.52
C GLY A 163 -1.40 -15.71 14.97
N ASP A 164 -1.13 -16.71 15.80
CA ASP A 164 -0.72 -16.52 17.20
C ASP A 164 0.62 -15.78 17.32
N LYS A 165 1.56 -16.06 16.42
CA LYS A 165 2.88 -15.41 16.40
C LYS A 165 2.76 -13.95 15.95
N LEU A 166 1.98 -13.70 14.90
CA LEU A 166 1.68 -12.36 14.42
C LEU A 166 0.96 -11.51 15.48
N ALA A 167 0.01 -12.11 16.21
CA ALA A 167 -0.72 -11.47 17.30
C ALA A 167 0.16 -11.10 18.52
N GLN A 168 1.35 -11.68 18.66
CA GLN A 168 2.33 -11.27 19.67
C GLN A 168 3.16 -10.06 19.22
N GLY A 169 3.19 -9.77 17.92
CA GLY A 169 4.00 -8.74 17.28
C GLY A 169 3.28 -7.41 17.06
N ILE A 170 3.35 -6.92 15.83
CA ILE A 170 2.74 -5.64 15.42
C ILE A 170 1.20 -5.72 15.32
N TYR A 171 0.64 -6.93 15.22
CA TYR A 171 -0.81 -7.16 15.15
C TYR A 171 -1.47 -7.47 16.50
N ARG A 172 -0.81 -7.12 17.61
CA ARG A 172 -1.32 -7.38 18.97
C ARG A 172 -2.58 -6.60 19.36
N LYS A 173 -2.90 -5.56 18.61
CA LYS A 173 -4.10 -4.72 18.80
C LYS A 173 -4.92 -4.79 17.52
N GLY A 174 -6.25 -4.70 17.67
CA GLY A 174 -7.14 -4.57 16.52
C GLY A 174 -6.72 -3.40 15.64
N ALA A 175 -6.58 -3.65 14.35
CA ALA A 175 -6.21 -2.64 13.37
C ALA A 175 -7.41 -1.76 13.00
N VAL A 176 -7.14 -0.52 12.62
CA VAL A 176 -8.12 0.37 11.98
C VAL A 176 -7.66 0.59 10.55
N SER A 177 -8.38 0.00 9.59
CA SER A 177 -8.04 0.05 8.17
C SER A 177 -8.05 1.50 7.66
N PRO A 178 -6.92 2.02 7.13
CA PRO A 178 -6.91 3.35 6.51
C PRO A 178 -7.67 3.40 5.18
N VAL A 179 -7.96 2.23 4.59
CA VAL A 179 -8.74 2.12 3.35
C VAL A 179 -10.24 2.25 3.66
N GLU A 180 -10.73 1.60 4.71
CA GLU A 180 -12.16 1.60 5.09
C GLU A 180 -12.52 2.76 6.02
N HIS A 181 -11.59 3.17 6.89
CA HIS A 181 -11.83 4.12 7.97
C HIS A 181 -10.74 5.20 8.09
N PRO A 182 -10.41 5.93 7.00
CA PRO A 182 -9.25 6.82 6.95
C PRO A 182 -9.24 7.89 8.06
N LYS A 183 -10.40 8.47 8.38
CA LYS A 183 -10.53 9.48 9.46
C LYS A 183 -10.20 8.89 10.84
N GLU A 184 -10.68 7.68 11.11
CA GLU A 184 -10.40 7.00 12.39
C GLU A 184 -8.94 6.55 12.44
N SER A 185 -8.37 6.06 11.34
CA SER A 185 -6.95 5.71 11.28
C SER A 185 -6.06 6.92 11.59
N VAL A 186 -6.34 8.10 11.03
CA VAL A 186 -5.60 9.33 11.38
C VAL A 186 -5.76 9.66 12.87
N ARG A 187 -6.96 9.55 13.42
CA ARG A 187 -7.23 9.81 14.85
C ARG A 187 -6.43 8.86 15.76
N VAL A 188 -6.44 7.57 15.47
CA VAL A 188 -5.75 6.53 16.24
C VAL A 188 -4.24 6.67 16.11
N SER A 189 -3.71 6.95 14.91
CA SER A 189 -2.28 7.20 14.70
C SER A 189 -1.80 8.41 15.51
N ILE A 190 -2.57 9.51 15.52
CA ILE A 190 -2.25 10.68 16.34
C ILE A 190 -2.31 10.34 17.84
N ALA A 191 -3.33 9.59 18.29
CA ALA A 191 -3.42 9.18 19.69
C ALA A 191 -2.25 8.30 20.14
N ASP A 192 -1.77 7.38 19.29
CA ASP A 192 -0.58 6.58 19.59
C ASP A 192 0.69 7.44 19.62
N LEU A 193 0.80 8.43 18.73
CA LEU A 193 1.90 9.39 18.73
C LEU A 193 1.94 10.23 20.01
N GLU A 194 0.78 10.74 20.47
CA GLU A 194 0.68 11.46 21.74
C GLU A 194 1.04 10.56 22.93
N ARG A 195 0.59 9.29 22.92
CA ARG A 195 0.98 8.30 23.91
C ARG A 195 2.50 8.09 23.92
N LYS A 196 3.15 7.85 22.76
CA LYS A 196 4.61 7.70 22.64
C LYS A 196 5.34 8.93 23.22
N ILE A 197 4.86 10.14 22.93
CA ILE A 197 5.42 11.38 23.49
C ILE A 197 5.34 11.37 25.03
N ASP A 198 4.17 11.07 25.58
CA ASP A 198 3.91 11.17 27.01
C ASP A 198 4.56 10.03 27.82
N THR A 199 4.65 8.82 27.26
CA THR A 199 5.11 7.63 27.98
C THR A 199 6.53 7.20 27.65
N ILE A 200 7.14 7.70 26.57
CA ILE A 200 8.48 7.31 26.12
C ILE A 200 9.36 8.53 25.90
N TYR A 201 9.03 9.41 24.95
CA TYR A 201 9.98 10.42 24.50
C TYR A 201 10.30 11.49 25.56
N VAL A 202 9.30 11.95 26.31
CA VAL A 202 9.53 12.91 27.40
C VAL A 202 10.17 12.25 28.64
N PRO A 203 9.66 11.10 29.15
CA PRO A 203 10.27 10.41 30.29
C PRO A 203 11.74 10.01 30.07
N GLU A 204 12.05 9.49 28.89
CA GLU A 204 13.40 9.04 28.52
C GLU A 204 14.31 10.19 28.04
N LYS A 205 13.90 11.45 28.27
CA LYS A 205 14.67 12.67 27.94
C LYS A 205 15.00 12.83 26.45
N GLY A 206 14.34 12.09 25.56
CA GLY A 206 14.44 12.24 24.11
C GLY A 206 13.76 13.51 23.58
N MET A 207 12.85 14.12 24.36
CA MET A 207 12.20 15.38 24.05
C MET A 207 11.89 16.21 25.31
N GLN A 208 12.07 17.53 25.23
CA GLN A 208 11.66 18.43 26.31
C GLN A 208 10.14 18.64 26.37
N LYS A 209 9.58 18.79 27.57
CA LYS A 209 8.12 19.03 27.80
C LYS A 209 7.55 20.18 26.96
N GLY A 210 8.28 21.30 26.85
CA GLY A 210 7.84 22.45 26.05
C GLY A 210 7.77 22.16 24.54
N GLN A 211 8.63 21.28 24.04
CA GLN A 211 8.59 20.83 22.64
C GLN A 211 7.44 19.83 22.43
N ALA A 212 7.24 18.90 23.36
CA ALA A 212 6.12 17.97 23.35
C ALA A 212 4.77 18.69 23.26
N GLN A 213 4.55 19.71 24.09
CA GLN A 213 3.34 20.54 24.05
C GLN A 213 3.13 21.22 22.68
N LYS A 214 4.20 21.71 22.05
CA LYS A 214 4.13 22.34 20.72
C LYS A 214 3.77 21.35 19.61
N ILE A 215 4.25 20.10 19.69
CA ILE A 215 3.92 19.05 18.73
C ILE A 215 2.50 18.55 18.95
N LYS A 216 2.11 18.20 20.18
CA LYS A 216 0.73 17.80 20.52
C LYS A 216 -0.29 18.87 20.11
N ALA A 217 0.01 20.15 20.35
CA ALA A 217 -0.85 21.24 19.88
C ALA A 217 -1.01 21.27 18.36
N ALA A 218 0.03 20.93 17.58
CA ALA A 218 -0.04 20.84 16.12
C ALA A 218 -0.86 19.63 15.66
N LEU A 219 -0.63 18.46 16.27
CA LEU A 219 -1.39 17.24 16.01
C LEU A 219 -2.90 17.41 16.29
N ASN A 220 -3.25 18.07 17.39
CA ASN A 220 -4.64 18.38 17.72
C ASN A 220 -5.33 19.28 16.68
N GLN A 221 -4.58 20.13 15.95
CA GLN A 221 -5.16 20.90 14.85
C GLN A 221 -5.56 20.02 13.67
N ILE A 222 -4.86 18.91 13.45
CA ILE A 222 -5.22 17.90 12.43
C ILE A 222 -6.52 17.21 12.85
N VAL A 223 -6.59 16.71 14.10
CA VAL A 223 -7.76 16.00 14.63
C VAL A 223 -9.03 16.86 14.58
N LYS A 224 -8.95 18.13 14.95
CA LYS A 224 -10.08 19.08 14.89
C LYS A 224 -10.60 19.34 13.47
N LYS A 225 -9.83 18.97 12.46
CA LYS A 225 -10.07 19.25 11.06
C LYS A 225 -10.39 18.01 10.24
N LEU A 226 -10.57 16.84 10.86
CA LEU A 226 -10.87 15.59 10.14
C LEU A 226 -12.18 15.62 9.33
N ASN A 227 -13.08 16.56 9.61
CA ASN A 227 -14.31 16.76 8.84
C ASN A 227 -14.19 17.87 7.77
N ASP A 228 -13.03 18.54 7.67
CA ASP A 228 -12.74 19.47 6.57
C ASP A 228 -12.30 18.69 5.31
N ARG A 229 -12.11 19.41 4.19
CA ARG A 229 -11.57 18.82 2.95
C ARG A 229 -10.12 18.35 3.15
N PRO A 230 -9.71 17.21 2.55
CA PRO A 230 -8.36 16.65 2.69
C PRO A 230 -7.22 17.65 2.51
N GLU A 231 -7.32 18.56 1.54
CA GLU A 231 -6.24 19.50 1.22
C GLU A 231 -5.95 20.46 2.37
N LYS A 232 -6.99 20.85 3.14
CA LYS A 232 -6.81 21.68 4.33
C LYS A 232 -6.12 20.90 5.46
N ILE A 233 -6.38 19.60 5.55
CA ILE A 233 -5.78 18.73 6.55
C ILE A 233 -4.32 18.47 6.16
N MET A 234 -4.04 18.21 4.88
CA MET A 234 -2.70 18.05 4.34
C MET A 234 -1.81 19.28 4.61
N ASP A 235 -2.33 20.51 4.43
CA ASP A 235 -1.59 21.74 4.81
C ASP A 235 -1.20 21.76 6.31
N LYS A 236 -2.08 21.28 7.20
CA LYS A 236 -1.76 21.17 8.64
C LYS A 236 -0.73 20.10 8.92
N THR A 237 -0.81 18.97 8.22
CA THR A 237 0.18 17.89 8.31
C THR A 237 1.54 18.36 7.82
N ASP A 238 1.62 19.07 6.70
CA ASP A 238 2.86 19.64 6.15
C ASP A 238 3.49 20.67 7.08
N LYS A 239 2.67 21.53 7.69
CA LYS A 239 3.13 22.46 8.74
C LYS A 239 3.66 21.73 9.96
N THR A 240 3.05 20.61 10.33
CA THR A 240 3.49 19.78 11.46
C THR A 240 4.83 19.09 11.15
N LEU A 241 4.98 18.52 9.95
CA LEU A 241 6.25 17.95 9.46
C LEU A 241 7.38 18.99 9.50
N ASN A 242 7.14 20.19 8.96
CA ASN A 242 8.13 21.27 8.98
C ASN A 242 8.50 21.71 10.40
N LYS A 243 7.53 21.72 11.32
CA LYS A 243 7.77 22.01 12.74
C LYS A 243 8.65 20.94 13.40
N ILE A 244 8.44 19.66 13.08
CA ILE A 244 9.26 18.56 13.58
C ILE A 244 10.67 18.65 12.98
N LYS A 245 10.82 18.90 11.68
CA LYS A 245 12.14 19.06 11.03
C LYS A 245 13.01 20.15 11.68
N THR A 246 12.38 21.24 12.11
CA THR A 246 13.06 22.41 12.70
C THR A 246 13.16 22.38 14.23
N ILE A 247 12.66 21.31 14.87
CA ILE A 247 12.62 21.22 16.33
C ILE A 247 14.04 21.07 16.90
N LYS A 248 14.38 21.95 17.85
CA LYS A 248 15.68 21.93 18.55
C LYS A 248 15.58 21.14 19.86
N HIS A 249 16.72 20.64 20.34
CA HIS A 249 16.83 19.93 21.62
C HIS A 249 15.89 18.72 21.74
N THR A 250 15.76 17.98 20.63
CA THR A 250 15.08 16.68 20.55
C THR A 250 16.10 15.69 20.02
N ASP A 251 16.13 14.50 20.60
CA ASP A 251 16.98 13.41 20.16
C ASP A 251 16.73 13.12 18.66
N PRO A 252 17.78 12.93 17.83
CA PRO A 252 17.61 12.68 16.41
C PRO A 252 16.69 11.49 16.10
N MET A 253 16.81 10.39 16.84
CA MET A 253 15.98 9.20 16.62
C MET A 253 14.51 9.47 16.97
N VAL A 254 14.26 10.22 18.04
CA VAL A 254 12.89 10.66 18.37
C VAL A 254 12.33 11.56 17.28
N ARG A 255 13.14 12.49 16.75
CA ARG A 255 12.71 13.36 15.65
C ARG A 255 12.38 12.55 14.40
N ASP A 256 13.20 11.56 14.05
CA ASP A 256 12.99 10.73 12.87
C ASP A 256 11.71 9.88 13.02
N HIS A 257 11.48 9.25 14.18
CA HIS A 257 10.22 8.55 14.45
C HIS A 257 8.98 9.45 14.35
N LEU A 258 9.06 10.70 14.84
CA LEU A 258 7.96 11.66 14.70
C LEU A 258 7.71 12.03 13.23
N LEU A 259 8.77 12.13 12.42
CA LEU A 259 8.63 12.39 10.99
C LEU A 259 7.98 11.20 10.28
N ASP A 260 8.37 9.97 10.62
CA ASP A 260 7.81 8.76 10.04
C ASP A 260 6.32 8.63 10.37
N ASP A 261 5.95 8.76 11.65
CA ASP A 261 4.55 8.66 12.10
C ASP A 261 3.67 9.74 11.44
N VAL A 262 4.15 10.99 11.32
CA VAL A 262 3.38 12.07 10.67
C VAL A 262 3.37 11.94 9.14
N THR A 263 4.41 11.37 8.54
CA THR A 263 4.45 11.06 7.10
C THR A 263 3.45 9.95 6.78
N TYR A 264 3.35 8.93 7.63
CA TYR A 264 2.32 7.88 7.50
C TYR A 264 0.90 8.48 7.57
N ILE A 265 0.63 9.36 8.55
CA ILE A 265 -0.64 10.11 8.63
C ILE A 265 -0.91 10.90 7.34
N ARG A 266 0.12 11.53 6.78
CA ARG A 266 0.02 12.26 5.51
C ARG A 266 -0.34 11.33 4.34
N ASN A 267 0.28 10.15 4.26
CA ASN A 267 0.01 9.18 3.21
C ASN A 267 -1.45 8.71 3.24
N ILE A 268 -2.00 8.42 4.42
CA ILE A 268 -3.44 8.10 4.57
C ILE A 268 -4.31 9.19 3.94
N LEU A 269 -4.03 10.47 4.23
CA LEU A 269 -4.79 11.61 3.68
C LEU A 269 -4.68 11.70 2.15
N VAL A 270 -3.48 11.54 1.62
CA VAL A 270 -3.21 11.61 0.18
C VAL A 270 -3.91 10.49 -0.57
N HIS A 271 -3.71 9.24 -0.12
CA HIS A 271 -4.28 8.07 -0.77
C HIS A 271 -5.80 8.08 -0.69
N SER A 272 -6.37 8.35 0.49
CA SER A 272 -7.84 8.44 0.64
C SER A 272 -8.45 9.58 -0.17
N ASN A 273 -7.74 10.69 -0.37
CA ASN A 273 -8.21 11.77 -1.24
C ASN A 273 -8.24 11.33 -2.71
N ASN A 274 -7.15 10.73 -3.19
CA ASN A 274 -7.00 10.38 -4.60
C ASN A 274 -7.83 9.16 -5.02
N THR A 275 -8.09 8.24 -4.08
CA THR A 275 -9.02 7.10 -4.25
C THR A 275 -10.49 7.47 -3.98
N GLY A 276 -10.77 8.70 -3.51
CA GLY A 276 -12.12 9.11 -3.15
C GLY A 276 -12.68 8.43 -1.89
N LEU A 277 -11.85 7.76 -1.11
CA LEU A 277 -12.22 7.07 0.14
C LEU A 277 -12.29 8.01 1.36
N TRP A 278 -11.90 9.29 1.23
CA TRP A 278 -12.07 10.29 2.27
C TRP A 278 -13.53 10.77 2.37
N LYS A 279 -14.37 9.99 3.05
CA LYS A 279 -15.81 10.27 3.25
C LYS A 279 -16.17 10.47 4.71
#